data_AF-A0A7I8EX92-F1
#
_entry.id   AF-A0A7I8EX92-F1
#
_cell.length_a   1.000
_cell.length_b   1.000
_cell.length_c   1.000
_cell.angle_alpha   90.00
_cell.angle_beta   90.00
_cell.angle_gamma   90.00
#
_symmetry.space_group_name_H-M   'P 1'
#
loop_
_entity.id
_entity.type
_entity.pdbx_description
1 polymer ?
#
loop_
_entity_poly.entity_id
_entity_poly.type
_entity_poly.pdbx_seq_one_letter_code
_entity_poly.pdbx_strand_id
1 'polypeptide(L)'
;MEAAKQFFEQALTGVGHAPASVTTDGHRSYPRAVRETLGKEVVHRTNVYLNNRIEQDHRGIKQQYYSMHGLGSFASAARFCRAFDELGSYFRPHCMMGKSISLSEKRRVFLNQLVALQVLLQAAS
;
A
#
# COMPACT_ATOMS: atom_id res chain seq x y z
N MET A 1 2.03 -17.39 11.87
CA MET A 1 2.53 -17.71 10.51
C MET A 1 1.43 -17.55 9.48
N GLU A 2 0.22 -18.03 9.74
CA GLU A 2 -0.95 -17.86 8.85
C GLU A 2 -1.16 -16.44 8.33
N ALA A 3 -1.11 -15.43 9.21
CA ALA A 3 -1.23 -14.04 8.80
C ALA A 3 -0.21 -13.61 7.73
N ALA A 4 1.04 -14.09 7.82
CA ALA A 4 2.07 -13.77 6.83
C ALA A 4 1.81 -14.45 5.48
N LYS A 5 1.23 -15.65 5.49
CA LYS A 5 0.83 -16.34 4.25
C LYS A 5 -0.32 -15.62 3.56
N GLN A 6 -1.39 -15.35 4.32
CA GLN A 6 -2.55 -14.62 3.82
C GLN A 6 -2.15 -13.27 3.23
N PHE A 7 -1.23 -12.56 3.89
CA PHE A 7 -0.67 -11.32 3.37
C PHE A 7 -0.01 -11.51 1.99
N PHE A 8 0.89 -12.48 1.84
CA PHE A 8 1.58 -12.71 0.57
C PHE A 8 0.66 -13.28 -0.52
N GLU A 9 -0.34 -14.08 -0.18
CA GLU A 9 -1.37 -14.56 -1.11
C GLU A 9 -2.22 -13.39 -1.65
N GLN A 10 -2.64 -12.48 -0.77
CA GLN A 10 -3.36 -11.26 -1.16
C GLN A 10 -2.47 -10.36 -2.02
N ALA A 11 -1.20 -10.18 -1.65
CA ALA A 11 -0.24 -9.40 -2.42
C ALA A 11 0.00 -10.00 -3.82
N LEU A 12 0.14 -11.33 -3.91
CA LEU A 12 0.31 -12.03 -5.18
C LEU A 12 -0.94 -11.87 -6.06
N THR A 13 -2.13 -11.95 -5.46
CA THR A 13 -3.40 -11.73 -6.18
C THR A 13 -3.49 -10.31 -6.72
N GLY A 14 -3.08 -9.30 -5.94
CA GLY A 14 -3.10 -7.90 -6.37
C GLY A 14 -2.05 -7.55 -7.44
N VAL A 15 -0.87 -8.17 -7.39
CA VAL A 15 0.22 -7.95 -8.36
C VAL A 15 0.07 -8.82 -9.62
N GLY A 16 -0.62 -9.95 -9.50
CA GLY A 16 -0.91 -10.90 -10.59
C GLY A 16 0.25 -11.81 -11.00
N HIS A 17 1.46 -11.62 -10.43
CA HIS A 17 2.63 -12.44 -10.73
C HIS A 17 3.63 -12.44 -9.57
N ALA A 18 4.45 -13.50 -9.48
CA ALA A 18 5.48 -13.60 -8.46
C ALA A 18 6.63 -12.62 -8.77
N PRO A 19 7.09 -11.81 -7.79
CA PRO A 19 8.20 -10.90 -8.00
C PRO A 19 9.54 -11.64 -7.98
N ALA A 20 10.57 -11.10 -8.65
CA ALA A 20 11.92 -11.67 -8.60
C ALA A 20 12.56 -11.61 -7.20
N SER A 21 12.18 -10.63 -6.38
CA SER A 21 12.70 -10.49 -5.00
C SER A 21 11.70 -9.81 -4.08
N VAL A 22 11.73 -10.18 -2.80
CA VAL A 22 10.93 -9.55 -1.73
C VAL A 22 11.84 -9.14 -0.58
N THR A 23 11.64 -7.93 -0.07
CA THR A 23 12.35 -7.42 1.11
C THR A 23 11.38 -7.37 2.29
N THR A 24 11.78 -7.87 3.47
CA THR A 24 11.03 -7.74 4.73
C THR A 24 11.92 -7.33 5.90
N ASP A 25 11.32 -7.01 7.05
CA ASP A 25 12.00 -6.63 8.30
C ASP A 25 12.76 -7.77 9.03
N GLY A 26 12.78 -8.98 8.44
CA GLY A 26 13.44 -10.15 9.02
C GLY A 26 12.64 -10.96 10.04
N HIS A 27 11.34 -10.69 10.24
CA HIS A 27 10.52 -11.51 11.14
C HIS A 27 10.55 -13.01 10.78
N ARG A 28 10.64 -13.89 11.80
CA ARG A 28 10.86 -15.34 11.64
C ARG A 28 9.81 -16.07 10.81
N SER A 29 8.60 -15.53 10.69
CA SER A 29 7.53 -16.14 9.89
C SER A 29 7.71 -15.92 8.38
N TYR A 30 8.43 -14.88 7.96
CA TYR A 30 8.49 -14.48 6.56
C TYR A 30 9.25 -15.44 5.64
N PRO A 31 10.42 -15.99 5.99
CA PRO A 31 11.14 -16.88 5.08
C PRO A 31 10.31 -18.09 4.63
N ARG A 32 9.55 -18.69 5.57
CA ARG A 32 8.66 -19.81 5.26
C ARG A 32 7.45 -19.37 4.46
N ALA A 33 6.81 -18.26 4.86
CA ALA A 33 5.64 -17.74 4.15
C ALA A 33 5.96 -17.36 2.69
N VAL A 34 7.06 -16.63 2.45
CA VAL A 34 7.53 -16.25 1.11
C VAL A 34 7.75 -17.48 0.24
N ARG A 35 8.47 -18.48 0.76
CA ARG A 35 8.76 -19.72 0.01
C ARG A 35 7.49 -20.51 -0.36
N GLU A 36 6.52 -20.57 0.55
CA GLU A 36 5.29 -21.34 0.35
C GLU A 36 4.26 -20.61 -0.52
N THR A 37 4.27 -19.26 -0.55
CA THR A 37 3.26 -18.46 -1.26
C THR A 37 3.77 -17.86 -2.56
N LEU A 38 4.98 -17.29 -2.57
CA LEU A 38 5.56 -16.61 -3.73
C LEU A 38 6.47 -17.52 -4.56
N GLY A 39 6.89 -18.65 -4.00
CA GLY A 39 7.72 -19.66 -4.67
C GLY A 39 9.18 -19.66 -4.19
N LYS A 40 9.89 -20.73 -4.54
CA LYS A 40 11.30 -20.95 -4.14
C LYS A 40 12.30 -20.09 -4.91
N GLU A 41 11.92 -19.60 -6.08
CA GLU A 41 12.78 -18.79 -6.95
C GLU A 41 12.85 -17.32 -6.52
N VAL A 42 11.94 -16.90 -5.64
CA VAL A 42 11.88 -15.51 -5.14
C VAL A 42 13.00 -15.27 -4.14
N VAL A 43 13.86 -14.29 -4.44
CA VAL A 43 14.96 -13.90 -3.55
C VAL A 43 14.40 -13.13 -2.35
N HIS A 44 14.41 -13.75 -1.17
CA HIS A 44 14.04 -13.08 0.09
C HIS A 44 15.24 -12.30 0.67
N ARG A 45 15.04 -11.01 0.93
CA ARG A 45 16.04 -10.08 1.46
C ARG A 45 15.56 -9.51 2.79
N THR A 46 16.48 -9.29 3.72
CA THR A 46 16.19 -8.69 5.05
C THR A 46 17.07 -7.47 5.33
N ASN A 47 17.52 -6.79 4.27
CA ASN A 47 18.40 -5.63 4.41
C ASN A 47 17.61 -4.43 4.98
N VAL A 48 18.08 -3.91 6.11
CA VAL A 48 17.48 -2.79 6.86
C VAL A 48 17.25 -1.56 5.96
N TYR A 49 18.20 -1.24 5.08
CA TYR A 49 18.09 -0.07 4.21
C TYR A 49 17.09 -0.26 3.07
N LEU A 50 16.91 -1.48 2.58
CA LEU A 50 15.91 -1.76 1.55
C LEU A 50 14.49 -1.68 2.10
N ASN A 51 14.31 -1.86 3.41
CA ASN A 51 13.02 -1.67 4.08
C ASN A 51 12.61 -0.19 4.16
N ASN A 52 13.54 0.77 3.98
CA ASN A 52 13.20 2.20 4.00
C ASN A 52 12.13 2.60 2.97
N ARG A 53 12.05 1.89 1.84
CA ARG A 53 11.03 2.16 0.81
C ARG A 53 9.62 1.89 1.33
N ILE A 54 9.42 0.74 1.99
CA ILE A 54 8.10 0.41 2.55
C ILE A 54 7.81 1.27 3.78
N GLU A 55 8.83 1.57 4.60
CA GLU A 55 8.64 2.48 5.73
C GLU A 55 8.28 3.90 5.30
N GLN A 56 8.79 4.36 4.16
CA GLN A 56 8.42 5.65 3.58
C GLN A 56 6.98 5.65 3.06
N ASP A 57 6.56 4.57 2.41
CA ASP A 57 5.18 4.39 1.93
C ASP A 57 4.19 4.42 3.10
N HIS A 58 4.53 3.73 4.20
CA HIS A 58 3.73 3.72 5.43
C HIS A 58 3.59 5.09 6.12
N ARG A 59 4.42 6.10 5.80
CA ARG A 59 4.35 7.40 6.49
C ARG A 59 3.00 8.09 6.34
N GLY A 60 2.37 7.96 5.17
CA GLY A 60 1.08 8.59 4.90
C GLY A 60 -0.02 8.05 5.82
N ILE A 61 -0.15 6.72 5.88
CA ILE A 61 -1.14 6.07 6.75
C ILE A 61 -0.81 6.28 8.23
N LYS A 62 0.47 6.18 8.61
CA LYS A 62 0.96 6.43 9.98
C LYS A 62 0.62 7.84 10.46
N GLN A 63 0.82 8.86 9.62
CA GLN A 63 0.50 10.24 9.96
C GLN A 63 -0.98 10.42 10.29
N GLN A 64 -1.88 9.78 9.54
CA GLN A 64 -3.31 9.88 9.78
C GLN A 64 -3.72 9.20 11.09
N TYR A 65 -3.29 7.95 11.33
CA TYR A 65 -3.74 7.23 12.52
C TYR A 65 -3.01 7.62 13.81
N TYR A 66 -1.80 8.17 13.74
CA TYR A 66 -1.14 8.72 14.94
C TYR A 66 -1.92 9.90 15.52
N SER A 67 -2.51 10.76 14.68
CA SER A 67 -3.40 11.83 15.15
C SER A 67 -4.68 11.31 15.81
N MET A 68 -5.08 10.08 15.52
CA MET A 68 -6.26 9.43 16.11
C MET A 68 -5.95 8.67 17.41
N HIS A 69 -4.71 8.69 17.89
CA HIS A 69 -4.24 7.89 19.03
C HIS A 69 -4.41 6.37 18.85
N GLY A 70 -4.33 5.90 17.60
CA GLY A 70 -4.49 4.48 17.26
C GLY A 70 -5.93 4.07 16.94
N LEU A 71 -6.10 2.79 16.61
CA LEU A 71 -7.36 2.21 16.19
C LEU A 71 -7.86 1.30 17.32
N GLY A 72 -8.98 1.67 17.96
CA GLY A 72 -9.49 0.97 19.14
C GLY A 72 -10.11 -0.42 18.88
N SER A 73 -10.29 -0.81 17.62
CA SER A 73 -10.78 -2.14 17.24
C SER A 73 -10.35 -2.52 15.82
N PHE A 74 -10.32 -3.83 15.53
CA PHE A 74 -10.06 -4.34 14.18
C PHE A 74 -11.11 -3.87 13.16
N ALA A 75 -12.37 -3.76 13.56
CA ALA A 75 -13.44 -3.26 12.68
C ALA A 75 -13.23 -1.78 12.32
N SER A 76 -12.77 -0.96 13.27
CA SER A 76 -12.39 0.42 12.99
C SER A 76 -11.15 0.50 12.12
N ALA A 77 -10.16 -0.36 12.34
CA ALA A 77 -8.97 -0.43 11.50
C ALA A 77 -9.30 -0.83 10.06
N ALA A 78 -10.15 -1.84 9.85
CA ALA A 78 -10.57 -2.27 8.52
C ALA A 78 -11.31 -1.16 7.77
N ARG A 79 -12.23 -0.43 8.44
CA ARG A 79 -12.93 0.72 7.85
C ARG A 79 -11.96 1.85 7.49
N PHE A 80 -11.00 2.13 8.37
CA PHE A 80 -9.98 3.14 8.12
C PHE A 80 -9.09 2.78 6.94
N CYS A 81 -8.55 1.55 6.88
CA CYS A 81 -7.70 1.12 5.77
C CYS A 81 -8.48 1.16 4.44
N ARG A 82 -9.73 0.70 4.40
CA ARG A 82 -10.57 0.79 3.19
C ARG A 82 -10.75 2.24 2.74
N ALA A 83 -11.16 3.13 3.63
CA ALA A 83 -11.36 4.53 3.28
C ALA A 83 -10.04 5.21 2.87
N PHE A 84 -8.93 4.86 3.52
CA PHE A 84 -7.61 5.39 3.20
C PHE A 84 -7.12 4.90 1.83
N ASP A 85 -7.29 3.63 1.51
CA ASP A 85 -6.90 3.06 0.21
C ASP A 85 -7.75 3.65 -0.91
N GLU A 86 -9.07 3.75 -0.72
CA GLU A 86 -9.99 4.32 -1.71
C GLU A 86 -9.71 5.80 -1.95
N LEU A 87 -9.63 6.63 -0.91
CA LEU A 87 -9.46 8.08 -1.05
C LEU A 87 -8.01 8.49 -1.29
N GLY A 88 -7.09 7.87 -0.55
CA GLY A 88 -5.67 8.20 -0.57
C GLY A 88 -5.00 7.80 -1.88
N SER A 89 -5.33 6.62 -2.42
CA SER A 89 -4.87 6.20 -3.76
C SER A 89 -5.48 7.07 -4.85
N TYR A 90 -6.77 7.40 -4.73
CA TYR A 90 -7.48 8.17 -5.74
C TYR A 90 -6.82 9.53 -5.96
N PHE A 91 -6.63 10.35 -4.92
CA PHE A 91 -6.09 11.71 -5.07
C PHE A 91 -4.56 11.80 -5.21
N ARG A 92 -3.81 10.72 -4.97
CA ARG A 92 -2.35 10.72 -5.16
C ARG A 92 -1.98 10.19 -6.54
N PRO A 93 -1.44 11.04 -7.44
CA PRO A 93 -0.79 10.52 -8.65
C PRO A 93 0.41 9.65 -8.26
N HIS A 94 0.32 8.35 -8.56
CA HIS A 94 1.42 7.42 -8.35
C HIS A 94 2.56 7.77 -9.31
N CYS A 95 3.67 8.28 -8.77
CA CYS A 95 4.84 8.62 -9.58
C CYS A 95 5.76 7.41 -9.61
N MET A 96 6.06 6.89 -10.80
CA MET A 96 7.08 5.85 -10.94
C MET A 96 8.44 6.40 -10.49
N MET A 97 9.23 5.55 -9.83
CA MET A 97 10.56 5.93 -9.35
C MET A 97 11.41 6.43 -10.53
N GLY A 98 11.98 7.63 -10.42
CA GLY A 98 12.73 8.30 -11.49
C GLY A 98 11.91 9.21 -12.40
N LYS A 99 10.57 9.21 -12.29
CA LYS A 99 9.70 10.16 -12.99
C LYS A 99 9.26 11.28 -12.05
N SER A 100 9.80 12.48 -12.26
CA SER A 100 9.34 13.68 -11.55
C SER A 100 8.11 14.24 -12.25
N ILE A 101 6.98 14.28 -11.55
CA ILE A 101 5.79 15.02 -12.02
C ILE A 101 5.89 16.44 -11.46
N SER A 102 5.75 17.44 -12.34
CA SER A 102 5.72 18.85 -11.93
C SER A 102 4.58 19.13 -10.95
N LEU A 103 4.73 20.15 -10.09
CA LEU A 103 3.68 20.53 -9.14
C LEU A 103 2.38 20.93 -9.86
N SER A 104 2.50 21.63 -10.99
CA SER A 104 1.36 22.02 -11.83
C SER A 104 0.59 20.81 -12.34
N GLU A 105 1.31 19.76 -12.73
CA GLU A 105 0.69 18.54 -13.24
C GLU A 105 0.05 17.70 -12.14
N LYS A 106 0.67 17.62 -10.96
CA LYS A 106 0.01 17.04 -9.77
C LYS A 106 -1.28 17.76 -9.43
N ARG A 107 -1.26 19.10 -9.46
CA ARG A 107 -2.46 19.93 -9.23
C ARG A 107 -3.53 19.67 -10.28
N ARG A 108 -3.15 19.53 -11.55
CA ARG A 108 -4.07 19.20 -12.65
C ARG A 108 -4.73 17.84 -12.44
N VAL A 109 -3.95 16.80 -12.11
CA VAL A 109 -4.50 15.45 -11.84
C VAL A 109 -5.47 15.50 -10.67
N PHE A 110 -5.10 16.18 -9.58
CA PHE A 110 -5.96 16.33 -8.41
C PHE A 110 -7.31 16.99 -8.75
N LEU A 111 -7.30 18.10 -9.49
CA LEU A 111 -8.52 18.79 -9.87
C LEU A 111 -9.40 17.95 -10.79
N ASN A 112 -8.81 17.24 -11.75
CA ASN A 112 -9.55 16.35 -12.65
C ASN A 112 -10.26 15.22 -11.87
N GLN A 113 -9.56 14.62 -10.92
CA GLN A 113 -10.11 13.58 -10.05
C GLN A 113 -11.22 14.13 -9.15
N LEU A 114 -11.05 15.34 -8.61
CA LEU A 114 -12.07 15.98 -7.78
C LEU A 114 -13.36 16.23 -8.56
N VAL A 115 -13.26 16.73 -9.80
CA VAL A 115 -14.42 16.92 -10.68
C VAL A 115 -15.09 15.59 -11.00
N ALA A 116 -14.33 14.55 -11.32
CA ALA A 116 -14.89 13.22 -11.59
C ALA A 116 -15.61 12.63 -10.38
N LEU A 117 -15.06 12.80 -9.17
CA LEU A 117 -15.72 12.39 -7.93
C LEU A 117 -17.03 13.16 -7.72
N GLN A 118 -17.04 14.46 -7.98
CA GLN A 118 -18.26 15.28 -7.86
C GLN A 118 -19.38 14.76 -8.76
N VAL A 119 -19.06 14.38 -10.00
CA VAL A 119 -20.03 13.80 -10.94
C VAL A 119 -20.56 12.46 -10.43
N LEU A 120 -19.69 11.58 -9.91
CA LEU A 120 -20.10 10.29 -9.35
C LEU A 120 -21.04 10.46 -8.14
N LEU A 121 -20.74 11.42 -7.26
CA LEU A 121 -21.57 11.70 -6.09
C LEU A 121 -22.95 12.24 -6.49
N GLN A 122 -23.02 13.10 -7.51
CA GLN A 122 -24.29 13.62 -8.04
C GLN A 122 -25.12 12.55 -8.77
N ALA A 123 -24.48 11.53 -9.34
CA ALA A 123 -25.17 10.42 -9.99
C ALA A 123 -25.68 9.35 -9.00
N ALA A 124 -25.10 9.31 -7.79
CA ALA A 124 -25.46 8.37 -6.73
C ALA A 124 -26.52 8.91 -5.75
N SER A 125 -26.87 10.19 -5.84
CA SER A 125 -27.93 10.87 -5.09
C SER A 125 -29.26 10.85 -5.83
#